data_AF-B0D5E1-F1
#
_entry.id   AF-B0D5E1-F1
#
_cell.length_a   1.000
_cell.length_b   1.000
_cell.length_c   1.000
_cell.angle_alpha   90.00
_cell.angle_beta   90.00
_cell.angle_gamma   90.00
#
_symmetry.space_group_name_H-M   'P 1'
#
loop_
_entity.id
_entity.type
_entity.pdbx_description
1 polymer ?
#
loop_
_entity_poly.entity_id
_entity_poly.type
_entity_poly.pdbx_seq_one_letter_code
_entity_poly.pdbx_strand_id
1 'polypeptide(L)'
;MQNIHDKNWTWTHYLSHRALQQADNVRAQLQRTMERFDIDLLSMSDEKKLYTNIRKALVCGFFMQVAHKKEGEKGNYLTVKDNQ
;
A
#
# COMPACT_ATOMS: atom_id res chain seq x y z
N MET A 1 -18.62 -7.20 6.00
CA MET A 1 -17.44 -8.06 5.87
C MET A 1 -17.86 -9.45 5.35
N GLN A 2 -18.29 -9.56 4.09
CA GLN A 2 -19.07 -10.72 3.65
C GLN A 2 -18.26 -11.89 3.04
N ASN A 3 -16.98 -11.68 2.68
CA ASN A 3 -16.21 -12.67 1.91
C ASN A 3 -14.85 -13.02 2.56
N ILE A 4 -14.72 -12.79 3.87
CA ILE A 4 -13.47 -13.04 4.59
C ILE A 4 -13.11 -14.52 4.50
N HIS A 5 -11.95 -14.82 3.91
CA HIS A 5 -11.43 -16.16 3.67
C HIS A 5 -12.27 -17.07 2.75
N ASP A 6 -13.19 -16.52 1.95
CA ASP A 6 -13.92 -17.31 0.95
C ASP A 6 -13.02 -17.63 -0.25
N LYS A 7 -12.66 -18.91 -0.39
CA LYS A 7 -11.86 -19.43 -1.51
C LYS A 7 -12.57 -19.27 -2.85
N ASN A 8 -13.89 -19.44 -2.88
CA ASN A 8 -14.67 -19.32 -4.11
C ASN A 8 -14.67 -17.87 -4.58
N TRP A 9 -14.86 -16.91 -3.67
CA TRP A 9 -14.75 -15.49 -4.01
C TRP A 9 -13.37 -15.14 -4.59
N THR A 10 -12.29 -15.61 -3.98
CA THR A 10 -10.94 -15.37 -4.51
C THR A 10 -10.71 -16.00 -5.89
N TRP A 11 -11.26 -17.18 -6.13
CA TRP A 11 -11.18 -17.85 -7.44
C TRP A 11 -11.93 -17.05 -8.51
N THR A 12 -13.17 -16.66 -8.23
CA THR A 12 -14.00 -15.86 -9.15
C THR A 12 -13.37 -14.50 -9.49
N HIS A 13 -12.56 -13.93 -8.59
CA HIS A 13 -11.90 -12.64 -8.78
C HIS A 13 -10.43 -12.73 -9.20
N TYR A 14 -9.93 -13.94 -9.54
CA TYR A 14 -8.54 -14.16 -9.95
C TYR A 14 -7.51 -13.71 -8.91
N LEU A 15 -7.84 -13.86 -7.62
CA LEU A 15 -6.99 -13.48 -6.49
C LEU A 15 -6.36 -14.72 -5.85
N SER A 16 -5.12 -14.57 -5.37
CA SER A 16 -4.45 -15.62 -4.61
C SER A 16 -4.96 -15.65 -3.16
N HIS A 17 -5.76 -16.67 -2.83
CA HIS A 17 -6.24 -16.89 -1.47
C HIS A 17 -5.09 -16.95 -0.44
N ARG A 18 -4.00 -17.64 -0.79
CA ARG A 18 -2.82 -17.76 0.07
C ARG A 18 -2.16 -16.41 0.32
N ALA A 19 -2.03 -15.57 -0.71
CA ALA A 19 -1.43 -14.25 -0.56
C ALA A 19 -2.27 -13.33 0.34
N LEU A 20 -3.59 -13.36 0.19
CA LEU A 20 -4.51 -12.59 1.04
C LEU A 20 -4.45 -13.04 2.51
N GLN A 21 -4.45 -14.35 2.76
CA GLN A 21 -4.30 -14.88 4.12
C GLN A 21 -2.95 -14.48 4.75
N GLN A 22 -1.87 -14.47 3.96
CA GLN A 22 -0.57 -13.98 4.43
C GLN A 22 -0.59 -12.48 4.72
N ALA A 23 -1.25 -11.66 3.88
CA ALA A 23 -1.41 -10.24 4.13
C ALA A 23 -2.18 -9.96 5.44
N ASP A 24 -3.24 -10.73 5.73
CA ASP A 24 -3.99 -10.63 6.99
C ASP A 24 -3.11 -10.97 8.20
N ASN A 25 -2.30 -12.03 8.10
CA ASN A 25 -1.36 -12.41 9.15
C ASN A 25 -0.31 -11.33 9.42
N VAL A 26 0.28 -10.75 8.36
CA VAL A 26 1.26 -9.65 8.47
C VAL A 26 0.60 -8.41 9.09
N ARG A 27 -0.62 -8.06 8.67
CA ARG A 27 -1.39 -6.96 9.26
C ARG A 27 -1.62 -7.16 10.75
N ALA A 28 -2.01 -8.36 11.18
CA ALA A 28 -2.22 -8.68 12.59
C ALA A 28 -0.92 -8.59 13.41
N GLN A 29 0.23 -8.97 12.83
CA GLN A 29 1.53 -8.82 13.49
C GLN A 29 1.93 -7.35 13.65
N LEU A 30 1.75 -6.54 12.60
CA LEU A 30 2.00 -5.10 12.65
C LEU A 30 1.11 -4.42 13.68
N GLN A 31 -0.19 -4.76 13.71
CA GLN A 31 -1.13 -4.22 14.68
C GLN A 31 -0.65 -4.44 16.13
N ARG A 32 -0.28 -5.67 16.50
CA ARG A 32 0.25 -5.97 17.85
C ARG A 32 1.53 -5.20 18.16
N THR A 33 2.37 -4.98 17.15
CA THR A 33 3.60 -4.20 17.31
C THR A 33 3.29 -2.73 17.58
N MET A 34 2.35 -2.15 16.82
CA MET A 34 1.89 -0.77 17.03
C MET A 34 1.28 -0.59 18.43
N GLU A 35 0.40 -1.50 18.85
CA GLU A 35 -0.19 -1.50 20.19
C GLU A 35 0.88 -1.57 21.30
N ARG A 36 1.92 -2.40 21.11
CA ARG A 36 3.04 -2.51 22.06
C ARG A 36 3.85 -1.21 22.20
N PHE A 37 3.95 -0.42 21.13
CA PHE A 37 4.70 0.84 21.10
C PHE A 37 3.80 2.07 21.24
N ASP A 38 2.53 1.88 21.61
CA ASP A 38 1.54 2.95 21.79
C ASP A 38 1.36 3.83 20.53
N ILE A 39 1.36 3.18 19.36
CA ILE A 39 1.12 3.83 18.07
C ILE A 39 -0.35 3.65 17.69
N ASP A 40 -1.07 4.76 17.56
CA ASP A 40 -2.49 4.77 17.24
C ASP A 40 -2.81 4.20 15.85
N LEU A 41 -3.83 3.35 15.79
CA LEU A 41 -4.43 2.84 14.56
C LEU A 41 -5.51 3.79 14.06
N LEU A 42 -5.10 4.81 13.30
CA LEU A 42 -6.00 5.84 12.80
C LEU A 42 -6.47 5.53 11.36
N SER A 43 -7.73 5.79 11.10
CA SER A 43 -8.30 5.86 9.76
C SER A 43 -9.15 7.11 9.62
N MET A 44 -9.23 7.68 8.42
CA MET A 44 -10.01 8.88 8.15
C MET A 44 -11.33 8.54 7.47
N SER A 45 -12.40 9.21 7.89
CA SER A 45 -13.72 9.09 7.29
C SER A 45 -13.87 9.90 5.98
N ASP A 46 -13.07 10.95 5.80
CA ASP A 46 -13.07 11.77 4.58
C ASP A 46 -12.27 11.07 3.46
N GLU A 47 -13.00 10.53 2.48
CA GLU A 47 -12.47 9.76 1.36
C GLU A 47 -11.46 10.54 0.50
N LYS A 48 -11.70 11.84 0.24
CA LYS A 48 -10.78 12.66 -0.57
C LYS A 48 -9.45 12.87 0.15
N LYS A 49 -9.50 13.09 1.47
CA LYS A 49 -8.30 13.24 2.29
C LYS A 49 -7.62 11.90 2.51
N LEU A 50 -8.36 10.79 2.59
CA LEU A 50 -7.83 9.43 2.78
C LEU A 50 -6.82 9.08 1.68
N TYR A 51 -7.21 9.18 0.40
CA TYR A 51 -6.30 8.87 -0.72
C TYR A 51 -5.08 9.79 -0.77
N THR A 52 -5.22 11.04 -0.36
CA THR A 52 -4.09 11.99 -0.33
C THR A 52 -3.12 11.67 0.81
N ASN A 53 -3.62 11.34 1.99
CA ASN A 53 -2.79 11.01 3.14
C ASN A 53 -2.09 9.65 2.98
N ILE A 54 -2.72 8.66 2.36
CA ILE A 54 -2.06 7.39 2.01
C ILE A 54 -0.88 7.65 1.06
N ARG A 55 -1.07 8.46 0.01
CA ARG A 55 0.01 8.82 -0.92
C ARG A 55 1.16 9.54 -0.22
N LYS A 56 0.87 10.47 0.70
CA LYS A 56 1.89 11.16 1.50
C LYS A 56 2.67 10.18 2.39
N ALA A 57 1.99 9.26 3.09
CA ALA A 57 2.62 8.26 3.94
C ALA A 57 3.56 7.34 3.13
N LEU A 58 3.14 6.92 1.93
CA LEU A 58 4.01 6.17 1.01
C LEU A 58 5.26 6.96 0.64
N VAL A 59 5.12 8.25 0.28
CA VAL A 59 6.28 9.09 -0.05
C VAL A 59 7.23 9.23 1.15
N CYS A 60 6.74 9.35 2.38
CA CYS A 60 7.62 9.41 3.56
C CYS A 60 8.54 8.18 3.69
N GLY A 61 8.10 6.99 3.30
CA GLY A 61 8.92 5.77 3.32
C GLY A 61 9.67 5.47 2.03
N PHE A 62 9.12 5.88 0.88
CA PHE A 62 9.61 5.50 -0.47
C PHE A 62 10.13 6.68 -1.30
N PHE A 63 10.48 7.82 -0.68
CA PHE A 63 10.92 9.03 -1.40
C PHE A 63 12.14 8.82 -2.32
N MET A 64 12.94 7.77 -2.10
CA MET A 64 14.09 7.43 -2.94
C MET A 64 13.74 6.50 -4.10
N GLN A 65 12.59 5.81 -4.06
CA GLN A 65 12.11 4.92 -5.13
C GLN A 65 11.13 5.66 -6.03
N VAL A 66 11.57 6.80 -6.56
CA VAL A 66 10.74 7.70 -7.38
C VAL A 66 11.31 7.77 -8.79
N ALA A 67 10.44 7.69 -9.78
CA ALA A 67 10.77 7.90 -11.18
C ALA A 67 10.09 9.16 -11.73
N HIS A 68 10.83 9.95 -12.50
CA HIS A 68 10.33 11.12 -13.20
C HIS A 68 10.16 10.79 -14.68
N LYS A 69 9.01 11.18 -15.24
CA LYS A 69 8.76 11.05 -16.68
C LYS A 69 9.53 12.13 -17.43
N LYS A 70 10.46 11.74 -18.31
CA LYS A 70 11.27 12.70 -19.07
C LYS A 70 10.38 13.52 -20.02
N GLU A 71 10.54 14.83 -20.02
CA GLU A 71 9.90 15.70 -21.00
C GLU A 71 10.54 15.50 -22.39
N GLY A 72 9.72 15.45 -23.44
CA GLY A 72 10.19 15.35 -24.83
C GLY A 72 10.44 13.94 -25.38
N GLU A 73 10.63 12.91 -24.54
CA GLU A 73 10.73 11.51 -24.98
C GLU A 73 9.49 10.72 -24.55
N LYS A 74 8.71 10.23 -25.52
CA LYS A 74 7.50 9.44 -25.25
C LYS A 74 7.86 8.14 -24.52
N GLY A 75 7.45 8.04 -23.25
CA GLY A 75 7.45 6.79 -22.51
C GLY A 75 8.70 6.52 -21.66
N ASN A 76 9.66 7.45 -21.62
CA ASN A 76 10.88 7.28 -20.83
C ASN A 76 10.69 7.81 -19.40
N TYR A 77 11.02 6.97 -18.42
CA TYR A 77 11.07 7.30 -17.01
C TYR A 77 12.50 7.14 -16.51
N LEU A 78 12.93 8.06 -15.65
CA LEU A 78 14.26 8.03 -15.05
C LEU A 78 14.12 8.04 -13.54
N THR A 79 14.86 7.17 -12.84
CA THR A 79 14.92 7.23 -11.38
C THR A 79 15.50 8.58 -10.96
N VAL A 80 14.87 9.24 -9.98
CA VAL A 80 15.31 10.57 -9.51
C VAL A 80 16.75 10.54 -8.97
N LYS A 81 17.22 9.40 -8.47
CA LYS A 81 18.58 9.22 -7.95
C LYS A 81 19.65 9.07 -9.04
N ASP A 82 19.30 8.59 -10.23
CA ASP A 82 20.27 8.20 -11.26
C ASP A 82 20.77 9.39 -12.10
N ASN A 83 20.36 10.61 -11.76
CA ASN A 83 20.64 11.83 -12.53
C ASN A 83 21.08 13.03 -11.66
N GLN A 84 21.71 12.75 -10.52
CA GLN A 84 22.43 13.73 -9.68
C GLN A 84 23.92 13.72 -9.98
#